data_AF-A0A1C5J7A3-F1
#
_entry.id   AF-A0A1C5J7A3-F1
#
_cell.length_a   1.000
_cell.length_b   1.000
_cell.length_c   1.000
_cell.angle_alpha   90.00
_cell.angle_beta   90.00
_cell.angle_gamma   90.00
#
_symmetry.space_group_name_H-M   'P 1'
#
loop_
_entity.id
_entity.type
_entity.pdbx_description
1 polymer ?
#
loop_
_entity_poly.entity_id
_entity_poly.type
_entity_poly.pdbx_seq_one_letter_code
_entity_poly.pdbx_strand_id
1 'polypeptide(L)'
;MPTVFGSMRRLALSPRLADVTFAKRGFPVTPSAATQHLEAIPQAVVCGFEWGIDARDQWEVERRLELVDAEMRGFALEGVTMAFTVLDAMGGGHRTRDLLIGPGRRHIFLAYIGMGFAMARLPRPLWRKAVPDLGDDPYHPTMSWLAVDGFGFDRAYFDTPRWVDEQKVPAPYGWEGWPDYFLRAVDQGIGRALWFIGGGHTPDVAAAVRRFASHRQPDLWSGVGLAATFAGGSDPDGLYALRRAAGDAWSQLALGSVFAVKARDYSGLVPDCTTTACRVLTDLTVDKAVALADATAVHSPGSEPAYELWRQRIRSHFDVSVS
;
A
#
# COMPACT_ATOMS: atom_id res chain seq x y z
N MET A 1 29.19 -6.85 9.71
CA MET A 1 29.90 -6.34 8.50
C MET A 1 29.12 -6.78 7.26
N PRO A 2 28.81 -5.86 6.34
CA PRO A 2 28.12 -6.20 5.10
C PRO A 2 28.92 -7.23 4.29
N THR A 3 28.23 -8.12 3.57
CA THR A 3 28.91 -9.05 2.67
C THR A 3 29.29 -8.32 1.37
N VAL A 4 30.42 -8.65 0.76
CA VAL A 4 30.89 -8.00 -0.49
C VAL A 4 29.83 -8.07 -1.60
N PHE A 5 29.11 -9.20 -1.68
CA PHE A 5 27.99 -9.38 -2.61
C PHE A 5 26.73 -8.58 -2.22
N GLY A 6 26.43 -8.43 -0.93
CA GLY A 6 25.35 -7.57 -0.45
C GLY A 6 25.59 -6.10 -0.79
N SER A 7 26.80 -5.61 -0.53
CA SER A 7 27.19 -4.21 -0.83
C SER A 7 27.09 -3.85 -2.31
N MET A 8 27.43 -4.75 -3.24
CA MET A 8 27.27 -4.51 -4.67
C MET A 8 25.79 -4.53 -5.12
N ARG A 9 24.97 -5.39 -4.53
CA ARG A 9 23.52 -5.46 -4.81
C ARG A 9 22.79 -4.23 -4.27
N ARG A 10 23.14 -3.77 -3.06
CA ARG A 10 22.61 -2.53 -2.49
C ARG A 10 22.90 -1.32 -3.37
N LEU A 11 24.13 -1.21 -3.90
CA LEU A 11 24.51 -0.11 -4.78
C LEU A 11 23.68 -0.08 -6.09
N ALA A 12 23.28 -1.25 -6.61
CA ALA A 12 22.55 -1.37 -7.86
C ALA A 12 21.01 -1.30 -7.69
N LEU A 13 20.47 -1.70 -6.54
CA LEU A 13 19.04 -1.93 -6.35
C LEU A 13 18.40 -1.05 -5.27
N SER A 14 19.19 -0.46 -4.36
CA SER A 14 18.65 0.36 -3.30
C SER A 14 18.46 1.80 -3.75
N PRO A 15 17.22 2.32 -3.78
CA PRO A 15 17.03 3.76 -3.87
C PRO A 15 17.67 4.42 -2.66
N ARG A 16 18.26 5.61 -2.83
CA ARG A 16 18.80 6.38 -1.70
C ARG A 16 17.64 7.08 -0.99
N LEU A 17 17.82 7.41 0.30
CA LEU A 17 16.82 8.20 1.04
C LEU A 17 16.47 9.51 0.34
N ALA A 18 17.45 10.15 -0.28
CA ALA A 18 17.22 11.36 -1.06
C ALA A 18 16.31 11.13 -2.29
N ASP A 19 16.30 9.93 -2.86
CA ASP A 19 15.52 9.62 -4.08
C ASP A 19 14.01 9.48 -3.78
N VAL A 20 13.62 9.39 -2.51
CA VAL A 20 12.21 9.31 -2.09
C VAL A 20 11.65 10.60 -1.47
N THR A 21 12.45 11.66 -1.31
CA THR A 21 11.96 12.92 -0.73
C THR A 21 11.06 13.68 -1.68
N PHE A 22 10.05 14.35 -1.17
CA PHE A 22 9.11 15.15 -1.95
C PHE A 22 9.83 16.23 -2.76
N ALA A 23 10.87 16.85 -2.17
CA ALA A 23 11.71 17.82 -2.86
C ALA A 23 12.46 17.21 -4.07
N LYS A 24 13.07 16.02 -3.92
CA LYS A 24 13.77 15.36 -5.03
C LYS A 24 12.81 14.88 -6.11
N ARG A 25 11.61 14.45 -5.70
CA ARG A 25 10.54 14.01 -6.59
C ARG A 25 9.84 15.19 -7.30
N GLY A 26 10.01 16.41 -6.82
CA GLY A 26 9.37 17.61 -7.37
C GLY A 26 7.88 17.68 -7.06
N PHE A 27 7.43 17.09 -5.95
CA PHE A 27 6.02 17.13 -5.57
C PHE A 27 5.61 18.53 -5.11
N PRO A 28 4.40 19.01 -5.47
CA PRO A 28 3.95 20.38 -5.22
C PRO A 28 3.46 20.58 -3.78
N VAL A 29 4.30 20.25 -2.80
CA VAL A 29 3.92 20.25 -1.37
C VAL A 29 4.54 21.43 -0.61
N THR A 30 3.79 21.96 0.35
CA THR A 30 4.33 22.94 1.31
C THR A 30 4.86 22.21 2.54
N PRO A 31 6.09 22.49 3.01
CA PRO A 31 6.64 21.89 4.22
C PRO A 31 5.77 22.17 5.46
N SER A 32 5.39 21.11 6.16
CA SER A 32 4.61 21.13 7.39
C SER A 32 4.91 19.86 8.20
N ALA A 33 4.43 19.77 9.44
CA ALA A 33 4.60 18.55 10.24
C ALA A 33 3.93 17.33 9.56
N ALA A 34 2.79 17.54 8.88
CA ALA A 34 2.09 16.50 8.14
C ALA A 34 2.90 16.01 6.93
N THR A 35 3.48 16.92 6.14
CA THR A 35 4.29 16.53 4.97
C THR A 35 5.64 15.93 5.37
N GLN A 36 6.23 16.36 6.49
CA GLN A 36 7.40 15.70 7.09
C GLN A 36 7.09 14.26 7.52
N HIS A 37 5.93 14.04 8.17
CA HIS A 37 5.48 12.69 8.53
C HIS A 37 5.27 11.81 7.30
N LEU A 38 4.56 12.32 6.28
CA LEU A 38 4.35 11.58 5.03
C LEU A 38 5.65 11.28 4.29
N GLU A 39 6.66 12.17 4.36
CA GLU A 39 7.98 11.94 3.76
C GLU A 39 8.83 10.92 4.55
N ALA A 40 8.65 10.84 5.87
CA ALA A 40 9.33 9.84 6.71
C ALA A 40 8.90 8.40 6.40
N ILE A 41 7.68 8.19 5.89
CA ILE A 41 7.14 6.87 5.54
C ILE A 41 7.98 6.16 4.47
N PRO A 42 8.16 6.72 3.24
CA PRO A 42 8.98 6.08 2.23
C PRO A 42 10.46 6.00 2.65
N GLN A 43 10.95 6.90 3.50
CA GLN A 43 12.29 6.78 4.09
C GLN A 43 12.42 5.53 4.97
N ALA A 44 11.42 5.23 5.81
CA ALA A 44 11.40 4.00 6.60
C ALA A 44 11.39 2.75 5.71
N VAL A 45 10.65 2.76 4.60
CA VAL A 45 10.68 1.69 3.59
C VAL A 45 12.10 1.51 3.01
N VAL A 46 12.77 2.60 2.64
CA VAL A 46 14.15 2.54 2.14
C VAL A 46 15.10 1.96 3.20
N CYS A 47 15.03 2.40 4.45
CA CYS A 47 15.83 1.84 5.55
C CYS A 47 15.60 0.33 5.70
N GLY A 48 14.33 -0.09 5.67
CA GLY A 48 13.96 -1.50 5.70
C GLY A 48 14.53 -2.32 4.54
N PHE A 49 14.44 -1.77 3.33
CA PHE A 49 15.02 -2.39 2.13
C PHE A 49 16.53 -2.57 2.27
N GLU A 50 17.24 -1.54 2.72
CA GLU A 50 18.69 -1.62 2.96
C GLU A 50 19.03 -2.68 4.01
N TRP A 51 18.20 -2.84 5.04
CA TRP A 51 18.41 -3.89 6.03
C TRP A 51 18.17 -5.29 5.45
N GLY A 52 17.10 -5.48 4.68
CA GLY A 52 16.79 -6.78 4.08
C GLY A 52 17.79 -7.19 3.00
N ILE A 53 18.26 -6.27 2.16
CA ILE A 53 19.14 -6.62 1.03
C ILE A 53 20.55 -7.01 1.49
N ASP A 54 21.02 -6.44 2.61
CA ASP A 54 22.35 -6.68 3.18
C ASP A 54 22.37 -7.74 4.30
N ALA A 55 21.20 -8.17 4.78
CA ALA A 55 21.10 -9.07 5.94
C ALA A 55 21.71 -10.45 5.69
N ARG A 56 22.38 -10.99 6.71
CA ARG A 56 22.91 -12.36 6.70
C ARG A 56 21.83 -13.39 6.99
N ASP A 57 20.98 -13.07 7.94
CA ASP A 57 19.89 -13.91 8.42
C ASP A 57 18.70 -13.06 8.86
N GLN A 58 17.58 -13.72 9.14
CA GLN A 58 16.34 -13.08 9.54
C GLN A 58 16.43 -12.48 10.95
N TRP A 59 17.23 -13.07 11.84
CA TRP A 59 17.39 -12.58 13.22
C TRP A 59 17.97 -11.17 13.25
N GLU A 60 18.97 -10.88 12.40
CA GLU A 60 19.55 -9.53 12.29
C GLU A 60 18.50 -8.49 11.85
N VAL A 61 17.63 -8.85 10.91
CA VAL A 61 16.55 -7.98 10.44
C VAL A 61 15.53 -7.72 11.54
N GLU A 62 15.12 -8.77 12.26
CA GLU A 62 14.19 -8.66 13.39
C GLU A 62 14.71 -7.69 14.45
N ARG A 63 15.99 -7.80 14.84
CA ARG A 63 16.60 -6.89 15.81
C ARG A 63 16.58 -5.44 15.34
N ARG A 64 16.81 -5.18 14.05
CA ARG A 64 16.77 -3.81 13.48
C ARG A 64 15.36 -3.24 13.45
N LEU A 65 14.36 -4.07 13.10
CA LEU A 65 12.95 -3.66 13.09
C LEU A 65 12.43 -3.32 14.51
N GLU A 66 12.93 -4.00 15.55
CA GLU A 66 12.61 -3.69 16.94
C GLU A 66 13.10 -2.30 17.39
N LEU A 67 14.13 -1.74 16.74
CA LEU A 67 14.62 -0.37 17.00
C LEU A 67 13.74 0.72 16.37
N VAL A 68 12.83 0.35 15.47
CA VAL A 68 11.91 1.29 14.81
C VAL A 68 10.68 1.51 15.69
N ASP A 69 10.27 2.78 15.79
CA ASP A 69 9.01 3.16 16.43
C ASP A 69 7.84 2.33 15.90
N ALA A 70 6.93 1.96 16.80
CA ALA A 70 5.88 0.98 16.49
C ALA A 70 5.00 1.42 15.30
N GLU A 71 4.73 2.73 15.15
CA GLU A 71 3.96 3.28 14.04
C GLU A 71 4.66 3.12 12.68
N MET A 72 6.00 3.20 12.67
CA MET A 72 6.83 3.18 11.46
C MET A 72 7.38 1.78 11.13
N ARG A 73 7.35 0.85 12.10
CA ARG A 73 7.89 -0.51 11.96
C ARG A 73 7.27 -1.27 10.80
N GLY A 74 5.96 -1.10 10.56
CA GLY A 74 5.29 -1.72 9.43
C GLY A 74 5.89 -1.31 8.08
N PHE A 75 6.20 -0.03 7.90
CA PHE A 75 6.82 0.50 6.69
C PHE A 75 8.27 0.03 6.52
N ALA A 76 9.03 -0.08 7.62
CA ALA A 76 10.34 -0.70 7.56
C ALA A 76 10.23 -2.19 7.15
N LEU A 77 9.23 -2.92 7.65
CA LEU A 77 9.00 -4.32 7.27
C LEU A 77 8.58 -4.46 5.80
N GLU A 78 7.80 -3.52 5.27
CA GLU A 78 7.48 -3.43 3.84
C GLU A 78 8.74 -3.36 2.98
N GLY A 79 9.72 -2.53 3.36
CA GLY A 79 11.03 -2.45 2.73
C GLY A 79 11.84 -3.74 2.80
N VAL A 80 11.88 -4.38 3.98
CA VAL A 80 12.52 -5.70 4.15
C VAL A 80 11.88 -6.72 3.22
N THR A 81 10.55 -6.76 3.18
CA THR A 81 9.78 -7.69 2.34
C THR A 81 10.10 -7.47 0.88
N MET A 82 10.16 -6.22 0.44
CA MET A 82 10.58 -5.85 -0.91
C MET A 82 11.97 -6.41 -1.23
N ALA A 83 12.96 -6.24 -0.36
CA ALA A 83 14.31 -6.76 -0.58
C ALA A 83 14.34 -8.29 -0.66
N PHE A 84 13.69 -8.97 0.27
CA PHE A 84 13.59 -10.44 0.27
C PHE A 84 12.90 -10.98 -0.97
N THR A 85 11.85 -10.28 -1.44
CA THR A 85 11.13 -10.66 -2.66
C THR A 85 12.01 -10.54 -3.91
N VAL A 86 12.83 -9.49 -4.01
CA VAL A 86 13.81 -9.36 -5.09
C VAL A 86 14.84 -10.50 -5.04
N LEU A 87 15.36 -10.81 -3.85
CA LEU A 87 16.34 -11.88 -3.66
C LEU A 87 15.76 -13.26 -4.03
N ASP A 88 14.58 -13.60 -3.54
CA ASP A 88 13.93 -14.88 -3.79
C ASP A 88 13.53 -15.02 -5.27
N ALA A 89 13.04 -13.95 -5.92
CA ALA A 89 12.63 -14.01 -7.32
C ALA A 89 13.81 -14.16 -8.29
N MET A 90 14.94 -13.50 -8.02
CA MET A 90 16.13 -13.51 -8.89
C MET A 90 17.10 -14.65 -8.57
N GLY A 91 17.31 -14.97 -7.30
CA GLY A 91 18.31 -15.93 -6.84
C GLY A 91 17.73 -17.23 -6.28
N GLY A 92 16.41 -17.32 -6.11
CA GLY A 92 15.77 -18.40 -5.36
C GLY A 92 15.90 -18.17 -3.85
N GLY A 93 15.07 -18.89 -3.09
CA GLY A 93 15.02 -18.77 -1.64
C GLY A 93 13.59 -18.80 -1.11
N HIS A 94 13.46 -18.61 0.19
CA HIS A 94 12.20 -18.62 0.94
C HIS A 94 12.19 -17.53 2.01
N ARG A 95 12.97 -16.46 1.85
CA ARG A 95 13.11 -15.38 2.85
C ARG A 95 11.82 -14.62 3.06
N THR A 96 11.13 -14.30 1.97
CA THR A 96 9.82 -13.63 2.03
C THR A 96 8.81 -14.55 2.74
N ARG A 97 8.84 -15.86 2.45
CA ARG A 97 7.95 -16.82 3.10
C ARG A 97 8.23 -16.92 4.60
N ASP A 98 9.49 -17.12 4.99
CA ASP A 98 9.90 -17.28 6.38
C ASP A 98 9.60 -16.04 7.23
N LEU A 99 9.79 -14.85 6.65
CA LEU A 99 9.41 -13.59 7.29
C LEU A 99 7.91 -13.56 7.60
N LEU A 100 7.06 -13.98 6.65
CA LEU A 100 5.60 -13.83 6.74
C LEU A 100 4.88 -14.94 7.49
N ILE A 101 5.48 -16.13 7.58
CA ILE A 101 4.99 -17.15 8.53
C ILE A 101 5.52 -16.92 9.95
N GLY A 102 6.55 -16.09 10.10
CA GLY A 102 7.18 -15.74 11.37
C GLY A 102 6.89 -14.29 11.83
N PRO A 103 7.93 -13.48 12.12
CA PRO A 103 7.81 -12.19 12.80
C PRO A 103 7.04 -11.14 11.99
N GLY A 104 7.02 -11.25 10.66
CA GLY A 104 6.33 -10.33 9.76
C GLY A 104 4.87 -10.67 9.53
N ARG A 105 4.36 -11.78 10.10
CA ARG A 105 2.99 -12.25 9.88
C ARG A 105 1.92 -11.18 10.12
N ARG A 106 2.06 -10.41 11.20
CA ARG A 106 1.11 -9.34 11.57
C ARG A 106 1.13 -8.14 10.62
N HIS A 107 2.11 -8.07 9.75
CA HIS A 107 2.30 -6.98 8.78
C HIS A 107 2.05 -7.44 7.33
N ILE A 108 1.33 -8.56 7.13
CA ILE A 108 1.09 -9.16 5.80
C ILE A 108 0.53 -8.18 4.76
N PHE A 109 -0.34 -7.25 5.16
CA PHE A 109 -0.89 -6.24 4.25
C PHE A 109 0.21 -5.35 3.66
N LEU A 110 1.14 -4.88 4.49
CA LEU A 110 2.27 -4.06 4.07
C LEU A 110 3.33 -4.88 3.34
N ALA A 111 3.50 -6.13 3.75
CA ALA A 111 4.36 -7.07 3.04
C ALA A 111 3.95 -7.24 1.58
N TYR A 112 2.65 -7.42 1.28
CA TYR A 112 2.17 -7.47 -0.09
C TYR A 112 2.51 -6.20 -0.88
N ILE A 113 2.34 -5.03 -0.28
CA ILE A 113 2.70 -3.75 -0.92
C ILE A 113 4.20 -3.73 -1.26
N GLY A 114 5.06 -4.19 -0.34
CA GLY A 114 6.50 -4.34 -0.56
C GLY A 114 6.84 -5.32 -1.69
N MET A 115 6.09 -6.42 -1.84
CA MET A 115 6.21 -7.32 -3.00
C MET A 115 5.87 -6.59 -4.31
N GLY A 116 4.89 -5.68 -4.27
CA GLY A 116 4.55 -4.79 -5.39
C GLY A 116 5.70 -3.85 -5.78
N PHE A 117 6.39 -3.28 -4.80
CA PHE A 117 7.59 -2.48 -5.06
C PHE A 117 8.72 -3.32 -5.67
N ALA A 118 8.85 -4.59 -5.26
CA ALA A 118 9.77 -5.53 -5.89
C ALA A 118 9.37 -5.80 -7.36
N MET A 119 8.07 -5.99 -7.66
CA MET A 119 7.58 -6.17 -9.03
C MET A 119 7.97 -5.01 -9.95
N ALA A 120 8.03 -3.77 -9.45
CA ALA A 120 8.45 -2.63 -10.25
C ALA A 120 9.92 -2.67 -10.70
N ARG A 121 10.76 -3.46 -10.00
CA ARG A 121 12.20 -3.65 -10.25
C ARG A 121 12.53 -5.01 -10.88
N LEU A 122 11.55 -5.92 -10.94
CA LEU A 122 11.72 -7.26 -11.52
C LEU A 122 11.19 -7.31 -12.96
N PRO A 123 11.83 -8.08 -13.86
CA PRO A 123 11.25 -8.44 -15.14
C PRO A 123 9.88 -9.10 -14.96
N ARG A 124 8.90 -8.75 -15.83
CA ARG A 124 7.51 -9.26 -15.76
C ARG A 124 7.37 -10.78 -15.61
N PRO A 125 8.19 -11.64 -16.26
CA PRO A 125 8.10 -13.09 -16.06
C PRO A 125 8.43 -13.58 -14.65
N LEU A 126 9.14 -12.77 -13.85
CA LEU A 126 9.46 -13.10 -12.46
C LEU A 126 8.37 -12.70 -11.47
N TRP A 127 7.34 -11.94 -11.89
CA TRP A 127 6.24 -11.53 -11.01
C TRP A 127 5.48 -12.72 -10.42
N ARG A 128 5.40 -13.85 -11.14
CA ARG A 128 4.84 -15.11 -10.63
C ARG A 128 5.56 -15.70 -9.41
N LYS A 129 6.77 -15.20 -9.10
CA LYS A 129 7.57 -15.58 -7.93
C LYS A 129 7.51 -14.54 -6.81
N ALA A 130 6.80 -13.42 -7.00
CA ALA A 130 6.81 -12.32 -6.04
C ALA A 130 6.06 -12.66 -4.75
N VAL A 131 4.94 -13.39 -4.87
CA VAL A 131 4.13 -13.84 -3.73
C VAL A 131 4.44 -15.31 -3.45
N PRO A 132 5.01 -15.65 -2.28
CA PRO A 132 5.14 -17.05 -1.87
C PRO A 132 3.78 -17.62 -1.45
N ASP A 133 3.69 -18.95 -1.43
CA ASP A 133 2.57 -19.65 -0.80
C ASP A 133 2.68 -19.53 0.73
N LEU A 134 1.65 -18.96 1.35
CA LEU A 134 1.55 -18.72 2.79
C LEU A 134 0.61 -19.71 3.51
N GLY A 135 0.13 -20.74 2.81
CA GLY A 135 -0.76 -21.75 3.37
C GLY A 135 -2.07 -21.14 3.88
N ASP A 136 -2.48 -21.53 5.09
CA ASP A 136 -3.79 -21.17 5.68
C ASP A 136 -3.84 -19.78 6.32
N ASP A 137 -2.99 -18.83 5.91
CA ASP A 137 -3.12 -17.45 6.40
C ASP A 137 -4.46 -16.85 5.94
N PRO A 138 -5.29 -16.28 6.85
CA PRO A 138 -6.66 -15.87 6.52
C PRO A 138 -6.76 -14.77 5.46
N TYR A 139 -5.67 -14.04 5.20
CA TYR A 139 -5.61 -13.00 4.16
C TYR A 139 -4.90 -13.47 2.88
N HIS A 140 -4.42 -14.72 2.84
CA HIS A 140 -3.83 -15.33 1.65
C HIS A 140 -4.83 -16.29 0.97
N PRO A 141 -4.94 -16.29 -0.38
CA PRO A 141 -4.32 -15.37 -1.32
C PRO A 141 -5.11 -14.05 -1.50
N THR A 142 -6.31 -13.90 -0.92
CA THR A 142 -7.23 -12.78 -1.21
C THR A 142 -6.58 -11.40 -1.17
N MET A 143 -5.72 -11.10 -0.20
CA MET A 143 -5.05 -9.79 -0.10
C MET A 143 -3.76 -9.67 -0.92
N SER A 144 -3.40 -10.68 -1.72
CA SER A 144 -2.23 -10.62 -2.62
C SER A 144 -2.36 -9.52 -3.68
N TRP A 145 -3.58 -9.08 -3.98
CA TRP A 145 -3.88 -7.93 -4.83
C TRP A 145 -3.23 -6.63 -4.34
N LEU A 146 -2.89 -6.53 -3.04
CA LEU A 146 -2.10 -5.42 -2.51
C LEU A 146 -0.67 -5.35 -3.10
N ALA A 147 -0.16 -6.43 -3.71
CA ALA A 147 1.08 -6.37 -4.48
C ALA A 147 0.88 -5.65 -5.83
N VAL A 148 -0.28 -5.81 -6.47
CA VAL A 148 -0.60 -5.06 -7.69
C VAL A 148 -0.83 -3.57 -7.36
N ASP A 149 -1.50 -3.30 -6.24
CA ASP A 149 -1.61 -1.95 -5.65
C ASP A 149 -0.22 -1.36 -5.37
N GLY A 150 0.67 -2.08 -4.66
CA GLY A 150 2.03 -1.62 -4.41
C GLY A 150 2.82 -1.32 -5.70
N PHE A 151 2.64 -2.14 -6.74
CA PHE A 151 3.22 -1.86 -8.06
C PHE A 151 2.69 -0.55 -8.65
N GLY A 152 1.37 -0.30 -8.58
CA GLY A 152 0.76 0.94 -9.05
C GLY A 152 1.27 2.17 -8.29
N PHE A 153 1.40 2.04 -6.96
CA PHE A 153 1.97 3.08 -6.11
C PHE A 153 3.40 3.44 -6.51
N ASP A 154 4.29 2.46 -6.63
CA ASP A 154 5.71 2.68 -6.98
C ASP A 154 5.82 3.41 -8.33
N ARG A 155 5.03 2.97 -9.33
CA ARG A 155 5.02 3.59 -10.65
C ARG A 155 4.58 5.05 -10.63
N ALA A 156 3.52 5.39 -9.93
CA ALA A 156 3.05 6.77 -9.81
C ALA A 156 4.01 7.66 -8.98
N TYR A 157 4.58 7.11 -7.91
CA TYR A 157 5.50 7.84 -7.03
C TYR A 157 6.83 8.16 -7.74
N PHE A 158 7.40 7.18 -8.46
CA PHE A 158 8.72 7.30 -9.09
C PHE A 158 8.70 7.78 -10.55
N ASP A 159 7.55 7.75 -11.24
CA ASP A 159 7.41 8.21 -12.62
C ASP A 159 6.08 8.97 -12.82
N THR A 160 5.91 10.04 -12.05
CA THR A 160 4.71 10.89 -12.02
C THR A 160 4.29 11.43 -13.40
N PRO A 161 5.20 11.96 -14.24
CA PRO A 161 4.81 12.45 -15.57
C PRO A 161 4.11 11.36 -16.41
N ARG A 162 4.65 10.14 -16.41
CA ARG A 162 4.09 9.04 -17.20
C ARG A 162 2.81 8.46 -16.61
N TRP A 163 2.75 8.28 -15.29
CA TRP A 163 1.66 7.51 -14.66
C TRP A 163 0.52 8.39 -14.14
N VAL A 164 0.80 9.65 -13.81
CA VAL A 164 -0.18 10.61 -13.33
C VAL A 164 -0.58 11.59 -14.43
N ASP A 165 0.38 12.21 -15.12
CA ASP A 165 0.04 13.23 -16.12
C ASP A 165 -0.40 12.64 -17.46
N GLU A 166 0.35 11.68 -17.99
CA GLU A 166 0.00 10.93 -19.21
C GLU A 166 -0.99 9.80 -18.93
N GLN A 167 -1.27 9.49 -17.65
CA GLN A 167 -2.21 8.46 -17.21
C GLN A 167 -1.96 7.08 -17.82
N LYS A 168 -0.68 6.69 -17.97
CA LYS A 168 -0.29 5.45 -18.63
C LYS A 168 -1.08 4.25 -18.12
N VAL A 169 -1.68 3.52 -19.07
CA VAL A 169 -2.28 2.21 -18.81
C VAL A 169 -1.24 1.11 -19.12
N PRO A 170 -0.88 0.25 -18.16
CA PRO A 170 0.04 -0.85 -18.41
C PRO A 170 -0.62 -1.99 -19.19
N ALA A 171 0.20 -2.86 -19.78
CA ALA A 171 -0.31 -4.12 -20.32
C ALA A 171 -0.87 -4.98 -19.17
N PRO A 172 -2.08 -5.57 -19.33
CA PRO A 172 -2.66 -6.51 -18.37
C PRO A 172 -1.70 -7.64 -17.97
N TYR A 173 -1.87 -8.15 -16.76
CA TYR A 173 -1.14 -9.31 -16.25
C TYR A 173 -2.13 -10.22 -15.54
N GLY A 174 -2.11 -11.52 -15.82
CA GLY A 174 -3.05 -12.50 -15.27
C GLY A 174 -2.81 -12.82 -13.79
N TRP A 175 -2.80 -11.81 -12.93
CA TRP A 175 -2.69 -11.95 -11.48
C TRP A 175 -3.91 -12.71 -10.95
N GLU A 176 -3.67 -13.82 -10.26
CA GLU A 176 -4.72 -14.78 -9.87
C GLU A 176 -5.66 -15.21 -11.03
N GLY A 177 -5.21 -15.13 -12.28
CA GLY A 177 -6.03 -15.43 -13.46
C GLY A 177 -6.95 -14.30 -13.94
N TRP A 178 -6.87 -13.09 -13.38
CA TRP A 178 -7.77 -11.97 -13.69
C TRP A 178 -7.04 -10.76 -14.32
N PRO A 179 -6.73 -10.82 -15.63
CA PRO A 179 -5.96 -9.76 -16.30
C PRO A 179 -6.68 -8.41 -16.36
N ASP A 180 -8.01 -8.39 -16.47
CA ASP A 180 -8.75 -7.13 -16.54
C ASP A 180 -8.80 -6.42 -15.18
N TYR A 181 -8.93 -7.21 -14.10
CA TYR A 181 -8.92 -6.67 -12.74
C TYR A 181 -7.55 -6.13 -12.31
N PHE A 182 -6.46 -6.63 -12.89
CA PHE A 182 -5.11 -6.10 -12.66
C PHE A 182 -5.04 -4.59 -12.86
N LEU A 183 -5.72 -4.04 -13.88
CA LEU A 183 -5.72 -2.60 -14.14
C LEU A 183 -6.40 -1.80 -13.02
N ARG A 184 -7.48 -2.35 -12.44
CA ARG A 184 -8.20 -1.74 -11.31
C ARG A 184 -7.35 -1.71 -10.04
N ALA A 185 -6.65 -2.82 -9.73
CA ALA A 185 -5.74 -2.88 -8.60
C ALA A 185 -4.53 -1.94 -8.77
N VAL A 186 -4.02 -1.75 -9.99
CA VAL A 186 -3.00 -0.73 -10.27
C VAL A 186 -3.51 0.67 -9.92
N ASP A 187 -4.75 1.00 -10.29
CA ASP A 187 -5.35 2.32 -9.98
C ASP A 187 -5.56 2.54 -8.48
N GLN A 188 -5.81 1.50 -7.69
CA GLN A 188 -5.83 1.61 -6.23
C GLN A 188 -4.47 2.09 -5.70
N GLY A 189 -3.38 1.52 -6.24
CA GLY A 189 -2.02 1.91 -5.94
C GLY A 189 -1.69 3.36 -6.33
N ILE A 190 -2.10 3.74 -7.55
CA ILE A 190 -1.94 5.12 -8.03
C ILE A 190 -2.71 6.08 -7.12
N GLY A 191 -3.93 5.74 -6.70
CA GLY A 191 -4.73 6.54 -5.79
C GLY A 191 -4.02 6.78 -4.45
N ARG A 192 -3.40 5.74 -3.89
CA ARG A 192 -2.54 5.90 -2.71
C ARG A 192 -1.38 6.84 -2.99
N ALA A 193 -0.69 6.73 -4.13
CA ALA A 193 0.42 7.61 -4.45
C ALA A 193 -0.01 9.08 -4.61
N LEU A 194 -1.21 9.35 -5.16
CA LEU A 194 -1.74 10.71 -5.28
C LEU A 194 -1.88 11.41 -3.91
N TRP A 195 -2.19 10.67 -2.84
CA TRP A 195 -2.21 11.22 -1.48
C TRP A 195 -0.85 11.76 -1.05
N PHE A 196 0.23 11.02 -1.31
CA PHE A 196 1.60 11.45 -1.00
C PHE A 196 2.07 12.57 -1.92
N ILE A 197 1.77 12.48 -3.22
CA ILE A 197 2.12 13.50 -4.22
C ILE A 197 1.46 14.84 -3.86
N GLY A 198 0.20 14.83 -3.42
CA GLY A 198 -0.51 16.00 -2.93
C GLY A 198 -0.19 16.36 -1.47
N GLY A 199 0.71 15.63 -0.79
CA GLY A 199 1.09 15.90 0.60
C GLY A 199 -0.07 15.90 1.60
N GLY A 200 -1.10 15.10 1.37
CA GLY A 200 -2.33 15.08 2.19
C GLY A 200 -3.21 16.33 2.05
N HIS A 201 -2.92 17.20 1.07
CA HIS A 201 -3.72 18.39 0.78
C HIS A 201 -4.90 18.05 -0.14
N THR A 202 -6.09 17.99 0.46
CA THR A 202 -7.33 17.55 -0.19
C THR A 202 -7.62 18.21 -1.55
N PRO A 203 -7.54 19.54 -1.73
CA PRO A 203 -7.79 20.16 -3.03
C PRO A 203 -6.91 19.60 -4.14
N ASP A 204 -5.61 19.39 -3.88
CA ASP A 204 -4.65 18.91 -4.87
C ASP A 204 -4.90 17.44 -5.21
N VAL A 205 -5.14 16.62 -4.18
CA VAL A 205 -5.47 15.19 -4.36
C VAL A 205 -6.77 15.04 -5.17
N ALA A 206 -7.82 15.77 -4.81
CA ALA A 206 -9.11 15.70 -5.49
C ALA A 206 -9.04 16.24 -6.93
N ALA A 207 -8.22 17.26 -7.20
CA ALA A 207 -7.95 17.75 -8.55
C ALA A 207 -7.20 16.69 -9.37
N ALA A 208 -6.19 16.03 -8.79
CA ALA A 208 -5.44 14.98 -9.44
C ALA A 208 -6.33 13.78 -9.80
N VAL A 209 -7.17 13.27 -8.88
CA VAL A 209 -8.10 12.18 -9.16
C VAL A 209 -9.08 12.56 -10.29
N ARG A 210 -9.63 13.78 -10.27
CA ARG A 210 -10.59 14.24 -11.29
C ARG A 210 -10.01 14.39 -12.70
N ARG A 211 -8.68 14.49 -12.84
CA ARG A 211 -8.04 14.48 -14.15
C ARG A 211 -8.09 13.11 -14.82
N PHE A 212 -8.16 12.02 -14.05
CA PHE A 212 -8.22 10.67 -14.61
C PHE A 212 -9.55 10.40 -15.30
N ALA A 213 -9.53 9.50 -16.29
CA ALA A 213 -10.75 9.00 -16.91
C ALA A 213 -11.76 8.51 -15.85
N SER A 214 -13.04 8.88 -16.01
CA SER A 214 -14.08 8.70 -14.99
C SER A 214 -14.21 7.25 -14.47
N HIS A 215 -14.03 6.26 -15.35
CA HIS A 215 -14.10 4.84 -14.98
C HIS A 215 -12.95 4.37 -14.07
N ARG A 216 -11.84 5.11 -13.98
CA ARG A 216 -10.68 4.83 -13.11
C ARG A 216 -10.79 5.49 -11.73
N GLN A 217 -11.56 6.56 -11.64
CA GLN A 217 -11.71 7.36 -10.42
C GLN A 217 -12.19 6.55 -9.20
N PRO A 218 -13.11 5.57 -9.31
CA PRO A 218 -13.54 4.77 -8.17
C PRO A 218 -12.39 4.03 -7.47
N ASP A 219 -11.51 3.39 -8.24
CA ASP A 219 -10.36 2.66 -7.68
C ASP A 219 -9.29 3.62 -7.12
N LEU A 220 -9.07 4.78 -7.78
CA LEU A 220 -8.21 5.85 -7.27
C LEU A 220 -8.72 6.38 -5.91
N TRP A 221 -10.02 6.65 -5.76
CA TRP A 221 -10.61 7.11 -4.51
C TRP A 221 -10.48 6.08 -3.39
N SER A 222 -10.59 4.79 -3.71
CA SER A 222 -10.31 3.72 -2.73
C SER A 222 -8.86 3.74 -2.27
N GLY A 223 -7.90 3.94 -3.19
CA GLY A 223 -6.50 4.14 -2.84
C GLY A 223 -6.26 5.36 -1.94
N VAL A 224 -6.87 6.50 -2.28
CA VAL A 224 -6.77 7.74 -1.50
C VAL A 224 -7.30 7.53 -0.08
N GLY A 225 -8.45 6.86 0.08
CA GLY A 225 -9.05 6.60 1.40
C GLY A 225 -8.19 5.70 2.27
N LEU A 226 -7.56 4.68 1.64
CA LEU A 226 -6.59 3.82 2.30
C LEU A 226 -5.38 4.62 2.79
N ALA A 227 -4.75 5.41 1.91
CA ALA A 227 -3.57 6.21 2.25
C ALA A 227 -3.87 7.26 3.33
N ALA A 228 -4.96 8.03 3.19
CA ALA A 228 -5.36 9.04 4.17
C ALA A 228 -5.61 8.45 5.57
N THR A 229 -6.08 7.21 5.64
CA THR A 229 -6.36 6.51 6.91
C THR A 229 -5.14 5.81 7.49
N PHE A 230 -4.33 5.16 6.64
CA PHE A 230 -3.18 4.38 7.10
C PHE A 230 -1.96 5.25 7.41
N ALA A 231 -1.69 6.24 6.54
CA ALA A 231 -0.53 7.13 6.62
C ALA A 231 -0.86 8.49 7.29
N GLY A 232 -2.13 8.83 7.47
CA GLY A 232 -2.52 10.13 8.00
C GLY A 232 -2.12 11.27 7.05
N GLY A 233 -1.63 12.39 7.61
CA GLY A 233 -1.16 13.53 6.82
C GLY A 233 -2.20 14.61 6.54
N SER A 234 -3.37 14.53 7.18
CA SER A 234 -4.40 15.58 7.14
C SER A 234 -5.12 15.68 8.48
N ASP A 235 -5.65 16.86 8.78
CA ASP A 235 -6.43 17.13 9.98
C ASP A 235 -7.92 16.76 9.75
N PRO A 236 -8.78 16.82 10.80
CA PRO A 236 -10.19 16.47 10.65
C PRO A 236 -10.92 17.28 9.58
N ASP A 237 -10.65 18.58 9.47
CA ASP A 237 -11.30 19.46 8.49
C ASP A 237 -10.92 19.10 7.05
N GLY A 238 -9.63 18.79 6.84
CA GLY A 238 -9.10 18.26 5.59
C GLY A 238 -9.72 16.92 5.20
N LEU A 239 -9.95 16.03 6.17
CA LEU A 239 -10.61 14.73 5.96
C LEU A 239 -12.12 14.89 5.66
N TYR A 240 -12.82 15.82 6.31
CA TYR A 240 -14.21 16.15 5.94
C TYR A 240 -14.28 16.75 4.54
N ALA A 241 -13.33 17.60 4.16
CA ALA A 241 -13.23 18.11 2.81
C ALA A 241 -12.97 16.99 1.80
N LEU A 242 -12.13 16.01 2.15
CA LEU A 242 -11.82 14.85 1.29
C LEU A 242 -13.07 14.02 1.04
N ARG A 243 -13.82 13.74 2.11
CA ARG A 243 -15.11 13.04 2.03
C ARG A 243 -16.09 13.76 1.11
N ARG A 244 -16.25 15.08 1.25
CA ARG A 244 -17.09 15.89 0.34
C ARG A 244 -16.59 15.86 -1.11
N ALA A 245 -15.28 15.91 -1.31
CA ALA A 245 -14.67 15.94 -2.63
C ALA A 245 -14.82 14.61 -3.39
N ALA A 246 -14.93 13.48 -2.67
CA ALA A 246 -15.18 12.17 -3.27
C ALA A 246 -16.58 12.06 -3.92
N GLY A 247 -17.57 12.81 -3.43
CA GLY A 247 -18.92 12.83 -3.99
C GLY A 247 -19.53 11.43 -4.12
N ASP A 248 -19.99 11.08 -5.32
CA ASP A 248 -20.58 9.76 -5.62
C ASP A 248 -19.59 8.59 -5.42
N ALA A 249 -18.28 8.86 -5.40
CA ALA A 249 -17.25 7.87 -5.12
C ALA A 249 -16.93 7.74 -3.61
N TRP A 250 -17.71 8.37 -2.73
CA TRP A 250 -17.47 8.32 -1.29
C TRP A 250 -17.43 6.88 -0.74
N SER A 251 -18.30 5.98 -1.19
CA SER A 251 -18.29 4.59 -0.71
C SER A 251 -17.00 3.84 -1.08
N GLN A 252 -16.31 4.25 -2.15
CA GLN A 252 -14.98 3.75 -2.49
C GLN A 252 -13.89 4.29 -1.55
N LEU A 253 -13.94 5.59 -1.24
CA LEU A 253 -13.06 6.22 -0.26
C LEU A 253 -13.21 5.54 1.12
N ALA A 254 -14.46 5.33 1.56
CA ALA A 254 -14.77 4.68 2.83
C ALA A 254 -14.30 3.22 2.86
N LEU A 255 -14.49 2.46 1.78
CA LEU A 255 -13.93 1.11 1.61
C LEU A 255 -12.40 1.09 1.83
N GLY A 256 -11.67 2.02 1.21
CA GLY A 256 -10.22 2.14 1.39
C GLY A 256 -9.84 2.36 2.86
N SER A 257 -10.60 3.23 3.54
CA SER A 257 -10.42 3.51 4.97
C SER A 257 -10.66 2.26 5.84
N VAL A 258 -11.68 1.47 5.55
CA VAL A 258 -11.96 0.21 6.27
C VAL A 258 -10.79 -0.78 6.17
N PHE A 259 -10.22 -0.97 4.97
CA PHE A 259 -9.05 -1.84 4.83
C PHE A 259 -7.80 -1.29 5.54
N ALA A 260 -7.58 0.02 5.53
CA ALA A 260 -6.50 0.63 6.30
C ALA A 260 -6.64 0.38 7.81
N VAL A 261 -7.85 0.54 8.34
CA VAL A 261 -8.15 0.25 9.75
C VAL A 261 -7.90 -1.22 10.04
N LYS A 262 -8.38 -2.13 9.19
CA LYS A 262 -8.16 -3.57 9.37
C LYS A 262 -6.68 -3.94 9.38
N ALA A 263 -5.88 -3.32 8.50
CA ALA A 263 -4.43 -3.55 8.46
C ALA A 263 -3.73 -3.04 9.74
N ARG A 264 -4.12 -1.87 10.26
CA ARG A 264 -3.59 -1.32 11.52
C ARG A 264 -3.95 -2.20 12.72
N ASP A 265 -5.22 -2.56 12.85
CA ASP A 265 -5.72 -3.45 13.89
C ASP A 265 -4.99 -4.80 13.89
N TYR A 266 -4.88 -5.45 12.73
CA TYR A 266 -4.17 -6.73 12.61
C TYR A 266 -2.69 -6.64 12.96
N SER A 267 -2.05 -5.49 12.68
CA SER A 267 -0.66 -5.24 13.07
C SER A 267 -0.47 -4.99 14.57
N GLY A 268 -1.56 -4.80 15.33
CA GLY A 268 -1.56 -4.59 16.78
C GLY A 268 -1.35 -3.15 17.22
N LEU A 269 -1.48 -2.18 16.31
CA LEU A 269 -1.37 -0.76 16.61
C LEU A 269 -2.30 0.08 15.72
N VAL A 270 -3.18 0.85 16.35
CA VAL A 270 -4.08 1.79 15.68
C VAL A 270 -3.73 3.21 16.12
N PRO A 271 -3.00 3.99 15.31
CA PRO A 271 -2.65 5.38 15.63
C PRO A 271 -3.86 6.30 15.68
N ASP A 272 -3.74 7.44 16.36
CA ASP A 272 -4.80 8.46 16.48
C ASP A 272 -5.26 9.01 15.12
N CYS A 273 -4.34 9.14 14.17
CA CYS A 273 -4.67 9.57 12.81
C CYS A 273 -5.59 8.56 12.11
N THR A 274 -5.36 7.25 12.29
CA THR A 274 -6.22 6.19 11.75
C THR A 274 -7.58 6.18 12.42
N THR A 275 -7.65 6.34 13.75
CA THR A 275 -8.93 6.45 14.48
C THR A 275 -9.74 7.64 13.99
N THR A 276 -9.09 8.80 13.81
CA THR A 276 -9.72 10.03 13.33
C THR A 276 -10.23 9.87 11.90
N ALA A 277 -9.38 9.38 10.99
CA ALA A 277 -9.75 9.16 9.60
C ALA A 277 -10.87 8.13 9.44
N CYS A 278 -10.83 7.02 10.18
CA CYS A 278 -11.92 6.04 10.21
C CYS A 278 -13.25 6.73 10.53
N ARG A 279 -13.29 7.47 11.63
CA ARG A 279 -14.52 8.15 12.07
C ARG A 279 -15.02 9.15 11.03
N VAL A 280 -14.14 10.00 10.50
CA VAL A 280 -14.53 11.08 9.58
C VAL A 280 -14.94 10.54 8.21
N LEU A 281 -14.20 9.57 7.67
CA LEU A 281 -14.39 9.06 6.32
C LEU A 281 -15.47 7.99 6.20
N THR A 282 -15.77 7.25 7.29
CA THR A 282 -16.69 6.11 7.26
C THR A 282 -17.89 6.22 8.19
N ASP A 283 -17.91 7.18 9.12
CA ASP A 283 -18.85 7.24 10.27
C ASP A 283 -18.80 6.03 11.21
N LEU A 284 -17.78 5.16 11.10
CA LEU A 284 -17.60 4.00 11.96
C LEU A 284 -16.55 4.26 13.04
N THR A 285 -16.69 3.55 14.16
CA THR A 285 -15.58 3.33 15.09
C THR A 285 -14.62 2.28 14.53
N VAL A 286 -13.38 2.25 15.03
CA VAL A 286 -12.39 1.24 14.66
C VAL A 286 -12.96 -0.18 14.77
N ASP A 287 -13.55 -0.53 15.92
CA ASP A 287 -14.14 -1.85 16.15
C ASP A 287 -15.23 -2.21 15.13
N LYS A 288 -16.07 -1.23 14.73
CA LYS A 288 -17.12 -1.45 13.73
C LYS A 288 -16.55 -1.62 12.33
N ALA A 289 -15.51 -0.88 11.98
CA ALA A 289 -14.83 -1.03 10.69
C ALA A 289 -14.11 -2.39 10.59
N VAL A 290 -13.44 -2.84 11.66
CA VAL A 290 -12.83 -4.17 11.74
C VAL A 290 -13.90 -5.26 11.62
N ALA A 291 -14.98 -5.17 12.40
CA ALA A 291 -16.08 -6.12 12.34
C ALA A 291 -16.74 -6.17 10.95
N LEU A 292 -16.89 -5.01 10.29
CA LEU A 292 -17.40 -4.95 8.91
C LEU A 292 -16.48 -5.68 7.94
N ALA A 293 -15.16 -5.46 8.02
CA ALA A 293 -14.20 -6.15 7.18
C ALA A 293 -14.26 -7.67 7.39
N ASP A 294 -14.31 -8.13 8.65
CA ASP A 294 -14.30 -9.56 8.97
C ASP A 294 -15.60 -10.26 8.58
N ALA A 295 -16.76 -9.65 8.85
CA ALA A 295 -18.06 -10.21 8.51
C ALA A 295 -18.32 -10.29 7.00
N THR A 296 -17.59 -9.51 6.20
CA THR A 296 -17.77 -9.45 4.74
C THR A 296 -16.68 -10.16 3.95
N ALA A 297 -15.71 -10.79 4.63
CA ALA A 297 -14.57 -11.45 4.01
C ALA A 297 -14.99 -12.50 2.96
N VAL A 298 -14.19 -12.58 1.89
CA VAL A 298 -14.38 -13.52 0.78
C VAL A 298 -13.07 -14.25 0.53
N HIS A 299 -13.12 -15.59 0.55
CA HIS A 299 -11.95 -16.45 0.37
C HIS A 299 -11.96 -17.24 -0.94
N SER A 300 -13.06 -17.17 -1.71
CA SER A 300 -13.19 -17.89 -2.97
C SER A 300 -13.69 -16.95 -4.08
N PRO A 301 -13.07 -16.99 -5.28
CA PRO A 301 -13.50 -16.15 -6.39
C PRO A 301 -14.88 -16.59 -6.91
N GLY A 302 -15.54 -15.67 -7.61
CA GLY A 302 -16.82 -15.91 -8.30
C GLY A 302 -16.73 -15.43 -9.75
N SER A 303 -17.67 -14.58 -10.17
CA SER A 303 -17.58 -13.85 -11.44
C SER A 303 -16.45 -12.81 -11.48
N GLU A 304 -15.89 -12.49 -10.32
CA GLU A 304 -14.77 -11.57 -10.10
C GLU A 304 -13.80 -12.18 -9.05
N PRO A 305 -12.57 -11.64 -8.91
CA PRO A 305 -11.66 -12.07 -7.85
C PRO A 305 -12.29 -11.95 -6.46
N ALA A 306 -11.90 -12.84 -5.53
CA ALA A 306 -12.36 -12.81 -4.14
C ALA A 306 -12.14 -11.43 -3.49
N TYR A 307 -11.02 -10.78 -3.81
CA TYR A 307 -10.69 -9.43 -3.34
C TYR A 307 -11.72 -8.38 -3.78
N GLU A 308 -12.17 -8.41 -5.03
CA GLU A 308 -13.19 -7.47 -5.51
C GLU A 308 -14.56 -7.75 -4.88
N LEU A 309 -14.92 -9.02 -4.74
CA LEU A 309 -16.16 -9.39 -4.06
C LEU A 309 -16.17 -8.93 -2.59
N TRP A 310 -15.03 -9.02 -1.90
CA TRP A 310 -14.88 -8.47 -0.55
C TRP A 310 -15.02 -6.94 -0.53
N ARG A 311 -14.34 -6.25 -1.45
CA ARG A 311 -14.46 -4.80 -1.64
C ARG A 311 -15.89 -4.36 -1.86
N GLN A 312 -16.63 -5.06 -2.72
CA GLN A 312 -18.03 -4.77 -3.01
C GLN A 312 -18.91 -4.96 -1.78
N ARG A 313 -18.73 -6.04 -1.02
CA ARG A 313 -19.51 -6.29 0.21
C ARG A 313 -19.30 -5.21 1.28
N ILE A 314 -18.06 -4.73 1.45
CA ILE A 314 -17.78 -3.59 2.33
C ILE A 314 -18.44 -2.32 1.78
N ARG A 315 -18.30 -2.04 0.47
CA ARG A 315 -18.88 -0.85 -0.16
C ARG A 315 -20.41 -0.80 -0.03
N SER A 316 -21.09 -1.93 -0.18
CA SER A 316 -22.55 -2.03 -0.05
C SER A 316 -23.08 -1.58 1.32
N HIS A 317 -22.28 -1.64 2.39
CA HIS A 317 -22.66 -1.08 3.69
C HIS A 317 -22.91 0.44 3.62
N PHE A 318 -22.10 1.15 2.83
CA PHE A 318 -22.17 2.60 2.69
C PHE A 318 -23.22 3.02 1.65
N ASP A 319 -23.45 2.21 0.63
CA ASP A 319 -24.46 2.50 -0.40
C ASP A 319 -25.90 2.45 0.17
N VAL A 320 -26.16 1.55 1.14
CA VAL A 320 -27.47 1.42 1.81
C VAL A 320 -27.71 2.53 2.83
N SER A 321 -26.66 3.05 3.46
CA SER A 321 -26.76 4.06 4.53
C SER A 321 -27.05 5.48 4.03
N VAL A 322 -27.02 5.70 2.71
CA VAL A 322 -27.32 6.98 2.03
C VAL A 322 -28.76 7.00 1.45
N SER A 323 -29.48 5.88 1.57
CA SER A 323 -30.91 5.75 1.22
C SER A 323 -31.81 6.02 2.42
#